data_AF-A0A0Q9NU29-F1
#
_entry.id   AF-A0A0Q9NU29-F1
#
_cell.length_a   1.000
_cell.length_b   1.000
_cell.length_c   1.000
_cell.angle_alpha   90.00
_cell.angle_beta   90.00
_cell.angle_gamma   90.00
#
_symmetry.space_group_name_H-M   'P 1'
#
loop_
_entity.id
_entity.type
_entity.pdbx_description
1 polymer ?
#
loop_
_entity_poly.entity_id
_entity_poly.type
_entity_poly.pdbx_seq_one_letter_code
_entity_poly.pdbx_strand_id
1 'polypeptide(L)'
;MHFAVGRYVQRRLIKDAWGRGFVHIKLIGDMPVGSGPLSDARKAAGYLSKYVSKSFTDPAARVFGLHRYDVAEGFQPARLSLSGDSPSDVLGQASEYLGGPPVTQWSSASVEDWSGAPAIWAQWGA
;
A
#
# COMPACT_ATOMS: atom_id res chain seq x y z
N MET A 1 17.01 10.63 2.72
CA MET A 1 15.94 9.81 3.33
C MET A 1 14.82 10.73 3.83
N HIS A 2 13.55 10.35 3.64
CA HIS A 2 12.38 11.16 4.02
C HIS A 2 11.67 10.55 5.23
N PHE A 3 11.45 11.35 6.28
CA PHE A 3 10.72 10.94 7.48
C PHE A 3 9.46 11.79 7.66
N ALA A 4 8.35 11.14 8.06
CA ALA A 4 7.10 11.79 8.44
C ALA A 4 6.74 11.56 9.92
N VAL A 5 7.75 11.34 10.78
CA VAL A 5 7.58 11.12 12.23
C VAL A 5 8.00 12.31 13.08
N GLY A 6 8.35 13.44 12.45
CA GLY A 6 8.92 14.61 13.14
C GLY A 6 8.05 15.24 14.22
N ARG A 7 6.74 14.95 14.22
CA ARG A 7 5.81 15.34 15.29
C ARG A 7 5.97 14.51 16.57
N TYR A 8 6.37 13.24 16.43
CA TYR A 8 6.41 12.26 17.52
C TYR A 8 7.83 11.93 17.95
N VAL A 9 8.79 12.03 17.03
CA VAL A 9 10.19 11.70 17.26
C VAL A 9 11.03 12.94 17.01
N GLN A 10 11.84 13.29 18.00
CA GLN A 10 12.74 14.43 17.91
C GLN A 10 13.74 14.23 16.77
N ARG A 11 13.95 15.27 15.96
CA ARG A 11 14.90 15.25 14.84
C ARG A 11 16.29 14.79 15.24
N ARG A 12 16.76 15.17 16.43
CA ARG A 12 18.08 14.77 16.95
C ARG A 12 18.21 13.26 17.03
N LEU A 13 17.24 12.57 17.64
CA LEU A 13 17.25 11.11 17.77
C LEU A 13 17.27 10.42 16.40
N ILE A 14 16.51 10.93 15.43
CA ILE A 14 16.50 10.37 14.06
C ILE A 14 17.87 10.54 13.40
N LYS A 15 18.50 11.70 13.56
CA LYS A 15 19.84 11.97 13.01
C LYS A 15 20.88 11.05 13.64
N ASP A 16 20.84 10.92 14.97
CA ASP A 16 21.78 10.12 15.75
C ASP A 16 21.65 8.62 15.42
N ALA A 17 20.41 8.11 15.29
CA ALA A 17 20.15 6.71 14.94
C ALA A 17 20.44 6.38 13.46
N TRP A 18 20.21 7.31 12.54
CA TRP A 18 20.38 7.05 11.10
C TRP A 18 21.84 6.89 10.70
N GLY A 19 22.74 7.73 11.22
CA GLY A 19 24.19 7.62 11.00
C GLY A 19 24.71 7.73 9.56
N ARG A 20 23.83 7.81 8.54
CA ARG A 20 24.18 7.76 7.11
C ARG A 20 23.81 9.04 6.33
N GLY A 21 24.01 10.22 6.94
CA GLY A 21 23.91 11.52 6.24
C GLY A 21 22.59 12.28 6.39
N PHE A 22 22.15 12.96 5.32
CA PHE A 22 21.08 13.97 5.38
C PHE A 22 19.68 13.37 5.61
N VAL A 23 19.07 13.79 6.73
CA VAL A 23 17.69 13.48 7.12
C VAL A 23 16.80 14.68 6.78
N HIS A 24 15.93 14.53 5.78
CA HIS A 24 14.92 15.53 5.45
C HIS A 24 13.61 15.16 6.13
N ILE A 25 13.17 15.99 7.08
CA ILE A 25 11.92 15.81 7.81
C ILE A 25 10.96 16.89 7.34
N LYS A 26 9.91 16.48 6.61
CA LYS A 26 8.85 17.41 6.23
C LYS A 26 7.80 17.42 7.32
N LEU A 27 7.59 18.59 7.93
CA LEU A 27 6.40 18.84 8.73
C LEU A 27 5.25 19.09 7.76
N ILE A 28 4.23 18.25 7.83
CA ILE A 28 3.04 18.37 6.99
C ILE A 28 2.06 19.25 7.75
N GLY A 29 1.91 20.47 7.28
CA GLY A 29 0.96 21.46 7.78
C GLY A 29 -0.08 21.81 6.72
N ASP A 30 -0.87 22.85 6.98
CA ASP A 30 -1.94 23.35 6.10
C ASP A 30 -3.08 22.33 5.89
N MET A 31 -3.50 21.71 6.99
CA MET A 31 -4.66 20.83 7.02
C MET A 31 -5.93 21.65 7.27
N PRO A 32 -7.06 21.35 6.59
CA PRO A 32 -8.33 22.02 6.86
C PRO A 32 -8.71 21.96 8.33
N VAL A 33 -9.28 23.04 8.86
CA VAL A 33 -9.79 23.11 10.24
C VAL A 33 -10.77 21.96 10.47
N GLY A 34 -10.60 21.21 11.56
CA GLY A 34 -11.38 20.00 11.85
C GLY A 34 -10.79 18.70 11.28
N SER A 35 -9.63 18.74 10.63
CA SER A 35 -8.91 17.51 10.21
C SER A 35 -8.50 16.68 11.43
N GLY A 36 -8.90 15.42 11.42
CA GLY A 36 -8.51 14.44 12.44
C GLY A 36 -7.20 13.71 12.10
N PRO A 37 -6.67 12.90 13.05
CA PRO A 37 -5.42 12.17 12.90
C PRO A 37 -5.34 11.29 11.64
N LEU A 38 -6.48 10.73 11.19
CA LEU A 38 -6.56 9.92 9.97
C LEU A 38 -6.28 10.75 8.70
N SER A 39 -6.83 11.96 8.62
CA SER A 39 -6.61 12.86 7.48
C SER A 39 -5.15 13.30 7.39
N ASP A 40 -4.54 13.60 8.54
CA ASP A 40 -3.11 13.93 8.64
C ASP A 40 -2.24 12.76 8.17
N ALA A 41 -2.57 11.53 8.60
CA ALA A 41 -1.87 10.32 8.20
C ALA A 41 -1.98 10.06 6.68
N ARG A 42 -3.16 10.24 6.08
CA ARG A 42 -3.37 10.10 4.64
C ARG A 42 -2.56 11.12 3.83
N LYS A 43 -2.50 12.38 4.29
CA LYS A 43 -1.67 13.42 3.66
C LYS A 43 -0.18 13.05 3.75
N ALA A 44 0.25 12.53 4.89
CA ALA A 44 1.61 12.04 5.08
C ALA A 44 1.96 10.88 4.17
N ALA A 45 1.07 9.89 4.08
CA ALA A 45 1.21 8.77 3.17
C ALA A 45 1.35 9.26 1.72
N GLY A 46 0.48 10.16 1.25
CA GLY A 46 0.57 10.71 -0.11
C GLY A 46 1.89 11.43 -0.40
N TYR A 47 2.42 12.21 0.55
CA TYR A 47 3.74 12.85 0.40
C TYR A 47 4.88 11.82 0.30
N LEU A 48 4.85 10.78 1.13
CA LEU A 48 5.86 9.74 1.13
C LEU A 48 5.78 8.85 -0.11
N SER A 49 4.57 8.57 -0.62
CA SER A 49 4.33 7.78 -1.83
C SER A 49 5.13 8.30 -3.02
N LYS A 50 5.29 9.63 -3.16
CA LYS A 50 6.16 10.22 -4.21
C LYS A 50 7.58 9.65 -4.20
N TYR A 51 8.18 9.50 -3.02
CA TYR A 51 9.56 9.04 -2.88
C TYR A 51 9.66 7.53 -2.96
N VAL A 52 8.64 6.83 -2.46
CA VAL A 52 8.49 5.39 -2.63
C VAL A 52 8.37 5.04 -4.12
N SER A 53 7.54 5.74 -4.88
CA SER A 53 7.39 5.56 -6.34
C SER A 53 8.70 5.76 -7.09
N LYS A 54 9.55 6.71 -6.69
CA LYS A 54 10.87 6.91 -7.31
C LYS A 54 11.79 5.69 -7.19
N SER A 55 11.70 4.96 -6.09
CA SER A 55 12.49 3.74 -5.88
C SER A 55 12.11 2.62 -6.84
N PHE A 56 10.87 2.58 -7.34
CA PHE A 56 10.44 1.59 -8.34
C PHE A 56 10.89 1.94 -9.77
N THR A 57 11.12 3.21 -10.06
CA THR A 57 11.50 3.70 -11.40
C THR A 57 13.02 3.80 -11.61
N ASP A 58 13.82 3.68 -10.55
CA ASP A 58 15.28 3.73 -10.63
C ASP A 58 15.85 2.35 -11.04
N PRO A 59 16.45 2.21 -12.23
CA PRO A 59 17.01 0.94 -12.68
C PRO A 59 18.15 0.42 -11.80
N ALA A 60 18.87 1.31 -11.10
CA ALA A 60 19.95 0.96 -10.18
C ALA A 60 19.47 0.60 -8.77
N ALA A 61 18.21 0.93 -8.44
CA ALA A 61 17.59 0.58 -7.16
C ALA A 61 17.07 -0.87 -7.09
N ARG A 62 17.22 -1.66 -8.17
CA ARG A 62 16.98 -3.12 -8.20
C ARG A 62 18.05 -3.91 -7.41
N VAL A 63 18.30 -3.51 -6.18
CA VAL A 63 19.11 -4.30 -5.24
C VAL A 63 18.16 -5.31 -4.59
N PHE A 64 18.34 -6.59 -4.93
CA PHE A 64 17.65 -7.71 -4.30
C PHE A 64 17.73 -7.59 -2.76
N GLY A 65 16.59 -7.69 -2.05
CA GLY A 65 16.54 -7.82 -0.59
C GLY A 65 16.15 -6.56 0.21
N LEU A 66 15.70 -5.48 -0.43
CA LEU A 66 15.34 -4.22 0.24
C LEU A 66 14.00 -3.60 -0.20
N HIS A 67 13.20 -4.29 -1.01
CA HIS A 67 11.82 -3.85 -1.25
C HIS A 67 10.95 -4.11 -0.01
N ARG A 68 9.84 -3.38 0.15
CA ARG A 68 8.85 -3.62 1.23
C ARG A 68 8.37 -5.09 1.31
N TYR A 69 8.51 -5.84 0.21
CA TYR A 69 8.24 -7.27 0.14
C TYR A 69 9.38 -8.14 0.69
N ASP A 70 10.62 -7.66 0.64
CA ASP A 70 11.80 -8.35 1.18
C ASP A 70 11.93 -8.13 2.70
N VAL A 71 11.49 -6.97 3.23
CA VAL A 71 11.45 -6.71 4.69
C VAL A 71 10.25 -7.38 5.38
N ALA A 72 9.29 -7.87 4.60
CA ALA A 72 8.10 -8.60 5.07
C ALA A 72 8.23 -10.12 4.86
N GLU A 73 9.45 -10.64 4.73
CA GLU A 73 9.71 -12.08 4.73
C GLU A 73 9.17 -12.68 6.05
N GLY A 74 8.11 -13.50 5.95
CA GLY A 74 7.37 -14.06 7.10
C GLY A 74 6.08 -13.33 7.53
N PHE A 75 5.77 -12.16 6.96
CA PHE A 75 4.54 -11.39 7.24
C PHE A 75 3.58 -11.31 6.05
N GLN A 76 3.79 -12.13 5.01
CA GLN A 76 2.85 -12.19 3.90
C GLN A 76 1.52 -12.82 4.38
N PRO A 77 0.35 -12.24 4.02
CA PRO A 77 -0.91 -12.91 4.30
C PRO A 77 -0.89 -14.29 3.64
N ALA A 78 -1.38 -15.29 4.37
CA ALA A 78 -1.48 -16.65 3.85
C ALA A 78 -2.25 -16.62 2.54
N ARG A 79 -1.67 -17.19 1.48
CA ARG A 79 -2.37 -17.34 0.21
C ARG A 79 -3.49 -18.36 0.42
N LEU A 80 -4.72 -17.90 0.28
CA LEU A 80 -5.89 -18.76 0.26
C LEU A 80 -6.28 -19.01 -1.20
N SER A 81 -6.32 -20.29 -1.58
CA SER A 81 -6.88 -20.71 -2.86
C SER A 81 -8.31 -21.17 -2.64
N LEU A 82 -9.24 -20.55 -3.35
CA LEU A 82 -10.66 -20.92 -3.37
C LEU A 82 -11.01 -21.46 -4.74
N SER A 83 -11.98 -22.37 -4.79
CA SER A 83 -12.49 -22.98 -6.02
C SER A 83 -14.00 -23.15 -5.92
N GLY A 84 -14.69 -23.03 -7.04
CA GLY A 84 -16.13 -23.14 -7.13
C GLY A 84 -16.58 -23.29 -8.58
N ASP A 85 -17.85 -23.58 -8.77
CA ASP A 85 -18.42 -23.89 -10.10
C ASP A 85 -18.78 -22.63 -10.89
N SER A 86 -18.66 -21.45 -10.27
CA SER A 86 -18.89 -20.16 -10.92
C SER A 86 -18.06 -19.04 -10.30
N PRO A 87 -17.85 -17.93 -11.02
CA PRO A 87 -17.15 -16.77 -10.46
C PRO A 87 -17.87 -16.17 -9.25
N SER A 88 -19.22 -16.17 -9.26
CA SER A 88 -20.03 -15.68 -8.13
C SER A 88 -19.87 -16.54 -6.88
N ASP A 89 -19.74 -17.85 -7.04
CA ASP A 89 -19.52 -18.78 -5.92
C ASP A 89 -18.18 -18.50 -5.24
N VAL A 90 -17.10 -18.39 -6.01
CA VAL A 90 -15.76 -18.05 -5.48
C VAL A 90 -15.74 -16.68 -4.80
N LEU A 91 -16.43 -15.67 -5.37
CA LEU A 91 -16.56 -14.34 -4.74
C LEU A 91 -17.40 -14.37 -3.45
N GLY A 92 -18.41 -15.24 -3.39
CA GLY A 92 -19.22 -15.49 -2.19
C GLY A 92 -18.35 -16.06 -1.07
N GLN A 93 -17.62 -17.13 -1.36
CA GLN A 93 -16.68 -17.76 -0.42
C GLN A 93 -15.63 -16.75 0.10
N ALA A 94 -15.07 -15.92 -0.80
CA ALA A 94 -14.12 -14.88 -0.41
C ALA A 94 -14.76 -13.81 0.48
N SER A 95 -16.01 -13.43 0.21
CA SER A 95 -16.76 -12.43 0.99
C SER A 95 -17.13 -12.93 2.38
N GLU A 96 -17.47 -14.21 2.52
CA GLU A 96 -17.67 -14.85 3.83
C GLU A 96 -16.38 -14.85 4.65
N TYR A 97 -15.25 -15.23 4.03
CA TYR A 97 -13.94 -15.24 4.69
C TYR A 97 -13.50 -13.82 5.13
N LEU A 98 -13.77 -12.81 4.31
CA LEU A 98 -13.36 -11.41 4.54
C LEU A 98 -14.41 -10.58 5.29
N GLY A 99 -15.54 -11.17 5.67
CA GLY A 99 -16.55 -10.56 6.53
C GLY A 99 -17.46 -9.51 5.87
N GLY A 100 -17.60 -9.53 4.55
CA GLY A 100 -18.47 -8.60 3.83
C GLY A 100 -18.30 -8.66 2.30
N PRO A 101 -19.12 -7.91 1.54
CA PRO A 101 -18.99 -7.84 0.08
C PRO A 101 -17.77 -6.99 -0.34
N PRO A 102 -17.25 -7.18 -1.57
CA PRO A 102 -16.18 -6.34 -2.09
C PRO A 102 -16.66 -4.89 -2.27
N VAL A 103 -15.78 -3.93 -1.96
CA VAL A 103 -15.99 -2.49 -2.17
C VAL A 103 -15.69 -2.12 -3.63
N THR A 104 -14.82 -2.87 -4.28
CA THR A 104 -14.47 -2.66 -5.69
C THR A 104 -14.36 -4.00 -6.39
N GLN A 105 -14.89 -4.08 -7.60
CA GLN A 105 -14.80 -5.24 -8.46
C GLN A 105 -14.54 -4.80 -9.89
N TRP A 106 -13.69 -5.55 -10.57
CA TRP A 106 -13.41 -5.44 -11.99
C TRP A 106 -13.47 -6.83 -12.62
N SER A 107 -14.00 -6.90 -13.84
CA SER A 107 -14.06 -8.13 -14.62
C SER A 107 -13.49 -7.86 -16.00
N SER A 108 -12.72 -8.81 -16.53
CA SER A 108 -12.26 -8.75 -17.91
C SER A 108 -13.41 -8.73 -18.92
N ALA A 109 -14.60 -9.23 -18.54
CA ALA A 109 -15.79 -9.21 -19.38
C ALA A 109 -16.34 -7.80 -19.64
N SER A 110 -15.98 -6.81 -18.82
CA SER A 110 -16.37 -5.41 -19.07
C SER A 110 -15.39 -4.67 -20.00
N VAL A 111 -14.40 -5.35 -20.56
CA VAL A 111 -13.42 -4.79 -21.49
C VAL A 111 -13.67 -5.38 -22.87
N GLU A 112 -14.03 -4.51 -23.82
CA GLU A 112 -14.47 -4.88 -25.17
C GLU A 112 -13.44 -5.73 -25.93
N ASP A 113 -12.15 -5.42 -25.78
CA ASP A 113 -11.05 -6.07 -26.52
C ASP A 113 -10.13 -6.93 -25.62
N TRP A 114 -10.67 -7.57 -24.57
CA TRP A 114 -9.85 -8.41 -23.71
C TRP A 114 -9.40 -9.70 -24.43
N SER A 115 -8.09 -9.87 -24.58
CA SER A 115 -7.47 -11.02 -25.26
C SER A 115 -6.88 -12.08 -24.32
N GLY A 116 -6.97 -11.88 -23.00
CA GLY A 116 -6.47 -12.82 -22.00
C GLY A 116 -7.50 -13.86 -21.55
N ALA A 117 -7.09 -14.74 -20.64
CA ALA A 117 -8.03 -15.61 -19.93
C ALA A 117 -9.04 -14.77 -19.12
N PRO A 118 -10.29 -15.25 -18.92
CA PRO A 118 -11.26 -14.56 -18.08
C PRO A 118 -10.71 -14.33 -16.67
N ALA A 119 -10.79 -13.09 -16.21
CA ALA A 119 -10.23 -12.69 -14.91
C ALA A 119 -11.18 -11.75 -14.18
N ILE A 120 -11.24 -11.92 -12.86
CA ILE A 120 -11.93 -11.00 -11.96
C ILE A 120 -10.93 -10.54 -10.90
N TRP A 121 -10.93 -9.25 -10.65
CA TRP A 121 -10.22 -8.65 -9.53
C TRP A 121 -11.24 -8.00 -8.59
N ALA A 122 -11.11 -8.24 -7.29
CA ALA A 122 -12.00 -7.68 -6.29
C ALA A 122 -11.21 -7.26 -5.05
N GLN A 123 -11.68 -6.21 -4.37
CA GLN A 123 -11.09 -5.66 -3.15
C GLN A 123 -12.16 -5.49 -2.08
N TRP A 124 -11.83 -5.91 -0.86
CA TRP A 124 -12.61 -5.73 0.35
C TRP A 124 -11.93 -4.69 1.26
N GLY A 125 -12.73 -3.88 1.95
CA GLY A 125 -12.24 -2.78 2.77
C GLY A 125 -11.78 -1.54 1.98
N ALA A 126 -11.83 -0.38 2.64
CA ALA A 126 -11.50 0.94 2.08
C ALA A 126 -10.28 1.58 2.77
#